data_AF-A0A3E4VB28-F1
#
_entry.id   AF-A0A3E4VB28-F1
#
_cell.length_a   1.000
_cell.length_b   1.000
_cell.length_c   1.000
_cell.angle_alpha   90.00
_cell.angle_beta   90.00
_cell.angle_gamma   90.00
#
_symmetry.space_group_name_H-M   'P 1'
#
loop_
_entity.id
_entity.type
_entity.pdbx_description
1 polymer ?
#
loop_
_entity_poly.entity_id
_entity_poly.type
_entity_poly.pdbx_seq_one_letter_code
_entity_poly.pdbx_strand_id
1 'polypeptide(L)'
;MVKEIFFNYLPTESNIYGTEIDMKAVKIAQYLYPKANLQYGDIRQYSPVLSGDIVFGNPPFHLEWGTKEAPVSSQMYYCKKAYQVLKNGGLLVLLVSESFLSDDFSNKGDIEEINHMFNLIVQFSLPADAFKEYGVTSFRTKAMILQKKSQYVTERPYTTELEVLKRPQEIYQTYVLPVLQERRKNAANIYFECQNTDLEAKQKQVFQEKTVKLLFDIKRNRNIAHKAGLAEAILQKYLKQTKPEELSWQEWEKIKIQPEDVLRKLKGILSSANKTYRNEIRIVKTTYGFKEKDYRENGTDMNLGSINSFVLSKREVPGFEQFLKKKRREFALQETSFEKMKQDDKIAEYLENWHVTSQMTGEVKYLNAVQKKEVNKLLQKRYAALQFSMGTGKSLCTLAMAQYRMKYNPVRNISLSAQPWQSIIHGKKYWKTIRLIFTVFGRGRT
;
A
#
# COMPACT_ATOMS: atom_id res chain seq x y z
N MET A 1 30.09 13.57 50.85
CA MET A 1 30.94 14.25 49.85
C MET A 1 30.35 13.92 48.49
N VAL A 2 29.73 14.90 47.84
CA VAL A 2 28.92 14.72 46.62
C VAL A 2 29.87 14.34 45.48
N LYS A 3 29.98 13.05 45.16
CA LYS A 3 30.81 12.57 44.05
C LYS A 3 30.13 12.89 42.73
N GLU A 4 30.81 13.73 41.97
CA GLU A 4 30.65 14.16 40.59
C GLU A 4 29.70 13.31 39.73
N ILE A 5 28.49 13.82 39.52
CA ILE A 5 27.57 13.30 38.50
C ILE A 5 27.89 14.03 37.19
N PHE A 6 27.87 13.28 36.08
CA PHE A 6 28.11 13.76 34.71
C PHE A 6 27.43 15.10 34.37
N PHE A 7 26.25 15.36 34.95
CA PHE A 7 25.48 16.59 34.79
C PHE A 7 26.21 17.87 35.23
N ASN A 8 27.21 17.79 36.11
CA ASN A 8 28.02 18.94 36.53
C ASN A 8 28.84 19.56 35.38
N TYR A 9 29.09 18.80 34.32
CA TYR A 9 29.88 19.25 33.17
C TYR A 9 29.00 19.70 31.99
N LEU A 10 27.67 19.69 32.14
CA LEU A 10 26.75 20.15 31.11
C LEU A 10 26.48 21.66 31.25
N PRO A 11 26.54 22.43 30.15
CA PRO A 11 26.53 23.89 30.20
C PRO A 11 25.17 24.50 30.58
N THR A 12 24.07 23.77 30.41
CA THR A 12 22.72 24.28 30.68
C THR A 12 21.82 23.17 31.20
N GLU A 13 21.46 23.27 32.48
CA GLU A 13 20.68 22.27 33.20
C GLU A 13 19.29 22.03 32.59
N SER A 14 18.61 23.07 32.12
CA SER A 14 17.28 22.96 31.51
C SER A 14 17.25 22.21 30.17
N ASN A 15 18.42 22.02 29.56
CA ASN A 15 18.57 21.27 28.30
C ASN A 15 18.90 19.80 28.53
N ILE A 16 18.91 19.36 29.80
CA ILE A 16 19.17 17.97 30.18
C ILE A 16 17.84 17.22 30.18
N TYR A 17 17.84 16.05 29.55
CA TYR A 17 16.73 15.11 29.49
C TYR A 17 17.24 13.72 29.86
N GLY A 18 16.53 12.99 30.70
CA GLY A 18 16.97 11.67 31.15
C GLY A 18 15.85 10.81 31.71
N THR A 19 16.08 9.50 31.70
CA THR A 19 15.20 8.50 32.31
C THR A 19 16.04 7.56 33.16
N GLU A 20 15.50 7.12 34.28
CA GLU A 20 16.13 6.15 35.18
C GLU A 20 15.05 5.25 35.80
N ILE A 21 15.37 3.95 35.94
CA ILE A 21 14.46 2.93 36.45
C ILE A 21 14.50 2.84 37.99
N ASP A 22 15.59 3.28 38.63
CA ASP A 22 15.63 3.42 40.08
C ASP A 22 15.03 4.76 40.53
N MET A 23 13.86 4.68 41.17
CA MET A 23 13.16 5.84 41.72
C MET A 23 14.01 6.64 42.73
N LYS A 24 14.88 5.99 43.50
CA LYS A 24 15.76 6.69 44.46
C LYS A 24 16.79 7.55 43.71
N ALA A 25 17.43 6.97 42.69
CA ALA A 25 18.36 7.69 41.84
C ALA A 25 17.69 8.88 41.14
N VAL A 26 16.46 8.70 40.61
CA VAL A 26 15.68 9.79 40.00
C VAL A 26 15.43 10.92 40.99
N LYS A 27 14.98 10.61 42.22
CA LYS A 27 14.70 11.63 43.24
C LYS A 27 15.95 12.39 43.67
N ILE A 28 17.07 11.70 43.82
CA ILE A 28 18.37 12.33 44.14
C ILE A 28 18.79 13.24 42.99
N ALA A 29 18.69 12.77 41.74
CA ALA A 29 19.07 13.55 40.58
C ALA A 29 18.17 14.78 40.38
N GLN A 30 16.85 14.66 40.58
CA GLN A 30 15.91 15.79 40.55
C GLN A 30 16.18 16.80 41.67
N TYR A 31 16.64 16.34 42.85
CA TYR A 31 17.02 17.23 43.94
C TYR A 31 18.32 18.00 43.62
N LEU A 32 19.31 17.33 43.04
CA LEU A 32 20.59 17.94 42.67
C LEU A 32 20.48 18.83 41.43
N TYR A 33 19.59 18.49 40.49
CA TYR A 33 19.38 19.18 39.22
C TYR A 33 17.89 19.46 39.00
N PRO A 34 17.31 20.42 39.75
CA PRO A 34 15.86 20.71 39.72
C PRO A 34 15.33 21.26 38.39
N LYS A 35 16.19 21.79 37.52
CA LYS A 35 15.81 22.29 36.18
C LYS A 35 15.94 21.21 35.10
N ALA A 36 16.57 20.07 35.40
CA ALA A 36 16.72 18.98 34.44
C ALA A 36 15.39 18.21 34.25
N ASN A 37 15.11 17.81 33.00
CA ASN A 37 13.90 17.07 32.65
C ASN A 37 14.11 15.57 32.88
N LEU A 38 14.14 15.17 34.15
CA LEU A 38 14.38 13.78 34.55
C LEU A 38 13.07 13.06 34.85
N GLN A 39 12.89 11.87 34.28
CA GLN A 39 11.68 11.07 34.43
C GLN A 39 12.02 9.71 35.04
N TYR A 40 11.13 9.22 35.91
CA TYR A 40 11.14 7.83 36.33
C TYR A 40 10.50 6.99 35.23
N GLY A 41 11.21 5.96 34.75
CA GLY A 41 10.66 5.10 33.72
C GLY A 41 11.69 4.20 33.04
N ASP A 42 11.15 3.21 32.35
CA ASP A 42 11.93 2.29 31.54
C ASP A 42 12.35 2.95 30.21
N ILE A 43 13.64 2.84 29.86
CA ILE A 43 14.19 3.38 28.61
C ILE A 43 13.46 2.87 27.35
N ARG A 44 12.84 1.68 27.41
CA ARG A 44 12.03 1.12 26.33
C ARG A 44 10.81 1.97 26.01
N GLN A 45 10.26 2.64 27.03
CA GLN A 45 9.09 3.51 26.92
C GLN A 45 9.47 4.99 26.82
N TYR A 46 10.74 5.32 27.03
CA TYR A 46 11.20 6.69 27.03
C TYR A 46 11.09 7.33 25.64
N SER A 47 10.42 8.47 25.56
CA SER A 47 10.27 9.25 24.32
C SER A 47 10.35 10.73 24.68
N PRO A 48 11.54 11.34 24.61
CA PRO A 48 11.69 12.76 24.91
C PRO A 48 10.95 13.59 23.85
N VAL A 49 10.43 14.75 24.27
CA VAL A 49 9.71 15.69 23.39
C VAL A 49 10.63 16.29 22.33
N LEU A 50 11.92 16.43 22.64
CA LEU A 50 12.93 17.01 21.76
C LEU A 50 14.03 16.00 21.46
N SER A 51 14.47 15.98 20.20
CA SER A 51 15.66 15.23 19.80
C SER A 51 16.92 15.93 20.32
N GLY A 52 17.86 15.14 20.85
CA GLY A 52 19.11 15.62 21.42
C GLY A 52 20.20 15.87 20.38
N ASP A 53 21.11 16.78 20.70
CA ASP A 53 22.37 16.99 19.96
C ASP A 53 23.45 15.98 20.36
N ILE A 54 23.42 15.56 21.63
CA ILE A 54 24.33 14.57 22.20
C ILE A 54 23.52 13.66 23.14
N VAL A 55 23.80 12.36 23.09
CA VAL A 55 23.30 11.35 24.04
C VAL A 55 24.48 10.73 24.75
N PHE A 56 24.41 10.65 26.08
CA PHE A 56 25.40 9.99 26.92
C PHE A 56 24.77 8.78 27.58
N GLY A 57 25.45 7.64 27.50
CA GLY A 57 24.94 6.38 28.05
C GLY A 57 26.02 5.55 28.73
N ASN A 58 25.67 5.00 29.89
CA ASN A 58 26.34 3.87 30.51
C ASN A 58 25.33 2.73 30.62
N PRO A 59 24.98 2.06 29.50
CA PRO A 59 23.97 1.01 29.51
C PRO A 59 24.35 -0.12 30.46
N PRO A 60 23.36 -0.77 31.10
CA PRO A 60 23.63 -1.89 32.00
C PRO A 60 24.32 -3.03 31.24
N PHE A 61 25.33 -3.65 31.86
CA PHE A 61 26.09 -4.74 31.25
C PHE A 61 25.34 -6.09 31.33
N HIS A 62 25.53 -6.94 30.32
CA HIS A 62 25.09 -8.35 30.31
C HIS A 62 23.57 -8.58 30.45
N LEU A 63 22.74 -7.65 30.02
CA LEU A 63 21.30 -7.87 29.90
C LEU A 63 20.94 -8.15 28.44
N GLU A 64 20.14 -9.18 28.19
CA GLU A 64 19.55 -9.42 26.88
C GLU A 64 18.13 -8.88 26.84
N TRP A 65 17.90 -7.90 25.98
CA TRP A 65 16.62 -7.26 25.73
C TRP A 65 16.12 -7.70 24.36
N GLY A 66 15.13 -8.59 24.31
CA GLY A 66 14.63 -9.14 23.04
C GLY A 66 13.62 -10.26 23.27
N THR A 67 13.15 -10.89 22.20
CA THR A 67 12.42 -12.16 22.30
C THR A 67 13.42 -13.31 22.41
N LYS A 68 12.99 -14.49 22.88
CA LYS A 68 13.84 -15.69 22.89
C LYS A 68 14.41 -16.06 21.51
N GLU A 69 13.77 -15.57 20.44
CA GLU A 69 14.12 -15.85 19.04
C GLU A 69 15.05 -14.78 18.44
N ALA A 70 15.15 -13.59 19.06
CA ALA A 70 16.02 -12.49 18.63
C ALA A 70 16.47 -11.67 19.85
N PRO A 71 17.40 -12.21 20.67
CA PRO A 71 17.98 -11.47 21.78
C PRO A 71 18.80 -10.29 21.25
N VAL A 72 18.61 -9.10 21.82
CA VAL A 72 19.46 -7.93 21.54
C VAL A 72 20.16 -7.56 22.84
N SER A 73 21.47 -7.35 22.80
CA SER A 73 22.19 -6.89 24.00
C SER A 73 21.66 -5.52 24.45
N SER A 74 21.61 -5.27 25.76
CA SER A 74 21.18 -3.99 26.33
C SER A 74 21.98 -2.81 25.77
N GLN A 75 23.27 -3.01 25.49
CA GLN A 75 24.14 -2.03 24.86
C GLN A 75 23.71 -1.73 23.42
N MET A 76 23.41 -2.76 22.61
CA MET A 76 22.91 -2.56 21.24
C MET A 76 21.52 -1.92 21.23
N TYR A 77 20.63 -2.34 22.13
CA TYR A 77 19.33 -1.70 22.28
C TYR A 77 19.47 -0.22 22.61
N TYR A 78 20.41 0.14 23.49
CA TYR A 78 20.71 1.52 23.81
C TYR A 78 21.15 2.30 22.56
N CYS A 79 22.01 1.73 21.70
CA CYS A 79 22.37 2.34 20.42
C CYS A 79 21.14 2.61 19.53
N LYS A 80 20.23 1.64 19.39
CA LYS A 80 18.98 1.80 18.62
C LYS A 80 18.10 2.89 19.22
N LYS A 81 17.99 2.95 20.54
CA LYS A 81 17.18 3.97 21.22
C LYS A 81 17.78 5.36 21.08
N ALA A 82 19.10 5.48 21.25
CA ALA A 82 19.84 6.70 21.02
C ALA A 82 19.67 7.21 19.58
N TYR A 83 19.68 6.30 18.58
CA TYR A 83 19.44 6.65 17.19
C TYR A 83 18.06 7.32 16.98
N GLN A 84 17.01 6.85 17.68
CA GLN A 84 15.67 7.44 17.60
C GLN A 84 15.61 8.86 18.16
N VAL A 85 16.33 9.12 19.26
CA VAL A 85 16.26 10.41 19.98
C VAL A 85 17.34 11.40 19.55
N LEU A 86 18.34 11.00 18.77
CA LEU A 86 19.37 11.89 18.26
C LEU A 86 18.93 12.62 16.98
N LYS A 87 19.30 13.90 16.89
CA LYS A 87 19.30 14.62 15.59
C LYS A 87 20.32 13.97 14.64
N ASN A 88 20.08 14.07 13.33
CA ASN A 88 21.06 13.64 12.33
C ASN A 88 22.38 14.38 12.55
N GLY A 89 23.51 13.69 12.41
CA GLY A 89 24.84 14.22 12.74
C GLY A 89 25.11 14.44 14.23
N GLY A 90 24.15 14.14 15.13
CA GLY A 90 24.32 14.20 16.58
C GLY A 90 25.28 13.12 17.10
N LEU A 91 25.79 13.31 18.32
CA LEU A 91 26.81 12.42 18.90
C LEU A 91 26.21 11.48 19.95
N LEU A 92 26.60 10.21 19.90
CA LEU A 92 26.34 9.22 20.93
C LEU A 92 27.67 8.89 21.62
N VAL A 93 27.72 9.10 22.93
CA VAL A 93 28.87 8.76 23.78
C VAL A 93 28.46 7.62 24.70
N LEU A 94 29.19 6.50 24.60
CA LEU A 94 28.87 5.26 25.30
C LEU A 94 30.04 4.77 26.15
N LEU A 95 29.72 4.36 27.37
CA LEU A 95 30.58 3.53 28.21
C LEU A 95 30.07 2.10 28.15
N VAL A 96 30.87 1.20 27.59
CA VAL A 96 30.48 -0.19 27.33
C VAL A 96 31.63 -1.13 27.75
N SER A 97 31.34 -2.43 27.85
CA SER A 97 32.39 -3.42 28.08
C SER A 97 33.32 -3.46 26.88
N GLU A 98 34.61 -3.72 27.10
CA GLU A 98 35.58 -3.79 26.00
C GLU A 98 35.21 -4.88 24.97
N SER A 99 34.53 -5.94 25.42
CA SER A 99 33.99 -7.03 24.59
C SER A 99 32.84 -6.63 23.64
N PHE A 100 32.22 -5.47 23.83
CA PHE A 100 31.12 -5.04 22.98
C PHE A 100 31.67 -4.62 21.60
N LEU A 101 31.26 -5.31 20.53
CA LEU A 101 31.72 -5.05 19.16
C LEU A 101 33.26 -5.12 19.02
N SER A 102 33.89 -6.10 19.68
CA SER A 102 35.35 -6.26 19.67
C SER A 102 35.87 -7.22 18.60
N ASP A 103 35.00 -8.05 18.02
CA ASP A 103 35.39 -9.08 17.05
C ASP A 103 34.57 -8.97 15.76
N ASP A 104 35.25 -8.76 14.63
CA ASP A 104 34.61 -8.54 13.32
C ASP A 104 33.80 -9.75 12.84
N PHE A 105 34.18 -10.96 13.26
CA PHE A 105 33.50 -12.18 12.86
C PHE A 105 32.25 -12.44 13.69
N SER A 106 32.39 -12.48 15.02
CA SER A 106 31.31 -12.80 15.97
C SER A 106 30.29 -11.68 16.09
N ASN A 107 30.71 -10.42 15.88
CA ASN A 107 29.83 -9.26 15.95
C ASN A 107 29.42 -8.72 14.57
N LYS A 108 29.61 -9.48 13.48
CA LYS A 108 29.37 -8.99 12.12
C LYS A 108 28.00 -8.33 11.92
N GLY A 109 26.91 -8.99 12.34
CA GLY A 109 25.56 -8.45 12.18
C GLY A 109 25.31 -7.18 13.00
N ASP A 110 25.84 -7.15 14.22
CA ASP A 110 25.77 -5.99 15.11
C ASP A 110 26.61 -4.80 14.58
N ILE A 111 27.78 -5.08 14.00
CA ILE A 111 28.65 -4.10 13.34
C ILE A 111 27.98 -3.54 12.08
N GLU A 112 27.34 -4.39 11.27
CA GLU A 112 26.55 -3.97 10.11
C GLU A 112 25.40 -3.04 10.52
N GLU A 113 24.70 -3.36 11.61
CA GLU A 113 23.62 -2.52 12.14
C GLU A 113 24.14 -1.17 12.67
N ILE A 114 25.26 -1.15 13.38
CA ILE A 114 25.92 0.10 13.80
C ILE A 114 26.36 0.91 12.59
N ASN A 115 26.96 0.29 11.58
CA ASN A 115 27.33 0.94 10.34
C ASN A 115 26.12 1.50 9.58
N HIS A 116 24.94 0.91 9.70
CA HIS A 116 23.74 1.50 9.11
C HIS A 116 23.29 2.78 9.85
N MET A 117 23.46 2.84 11.17
CA MET A 117 22.95 3.94 12.00
C MET A 117 23.97 5.07 12.25
N PHE A 118 25.25 4.72 12.37
CA PHE A 118 26.28 5.57 12.94
C PHE A 118 27.60 5.51 12.16
N ASN A 119 28.36 6.58 12.28
CA ASN A 119 29.78 6.68 11.94
C ASN A 119 30.61 6.57 13.23
N LEU A 120 31.70 5.80 13.22
CA LEU A 120 32.63 5.74 14.35
C LEU A 120 33.54 6.97 14.34
N ILE A 121 33.57 7.70 15.46
CA ILE A 121 34.46 8.86 15.63
C ILE A 121 35.74 8.46 16.34
N VAL A 122 35.61 7.79 17.48
CA VAL A 122 36.75 7.26 18.24
C VAL A 122 36.26 6.24 19.26
N GLN A 123 37.11 5.26 19.59
CA GLN A 123 36.94 4.41 20.75
C GLN A 123 38.30 4.11 21.40
N PHE A 124 38.33 3.95 22.71
CA PHE A 124 39.56 3.70 23.47
C PHE A 124 39.25 2.99 24.79
N SER A 125 40.18 2.17 25.26
CA SER A 125 40.04 1.47 26.54
C SER A 125 40.22 2.43 27.71
N LEU A 126 39.44 2.20 28.77
CA LEU A 126 39.61 2.86 30.05
C LEU A 126 40.47 2.00 30.99
N PRO A 127 41.14 2.61 31.98
CA PRO A 127 41.85 1.85 33.01
C PRO A 127 40.93 0.83 33.69
N ALA A 128 41.42 -0.39 33.91
CA ALA A 128 40.60 -1.48 34.46
C ALA A 128 40.10 -1.20 35.89
N ASP A 129 40.76 -0.31 36.61
CA ASP A 129 40.44 0.15 37.96
C ASP A 129 39.64 1.47 37.98
N ALA A 130 39.21 1.99 36.83
CA ALA A 130 38.44 3.24 36.74
C ALA A 130 37.15 3.24 37.59
N PHE A 131 36.61 2.05 37.88
CA PHE A 131 35.39 1.87 38.68
C PHE A 131 35.64 1.28 40.08
N LYS A 132 36.90 1.21 40.53
CA LYS A 132 37.29 0.63 41.83
C LYS A 132 36.61 1.28 43.02
N GLU A 133 36.45 2.60 42.98
CA GLU A 133 35.78 3.37 44.03
C GLU A 133 34.27 3.08 44.14
N TYR A 134 33.68 2.46 43.11
CA TYR A 134 32.28 2.04 43.07
C TYR A 134 32.11 0.54 43.39
N GLY A 135 33.16 -0.11 43.92
CA GLY A 135 33.14 -1.52 44.33
C GLY A 135 33.49 -2.52 43.24
N VAL A 136 33.91 -2.06 42.05
CA VAL A 136 34.29 -2.93 40.92
C VAL A 136 35.81 -3.06 40.87
N THR A 137 36.35 -4.17 41.35
CA THR A 137 37.80 -4.36 41.55
C THR A 137 38.63 -4.28 40.26
N SER A 138 38.13 -4.87 39.18
CA SER A 138 38.73 -4.79 37.84
C SER A 138 37.69 -5.15 36.79
N PHE A 139 37.30 -4.19 35.94
CA PHE A 139 36.39 -4.44 34.83
C PHE A 139 36.81 -3.67 33.58
N ARG A 140 37.05 -4.39 32.50
CA ARG A 140 37.52 -3.81 31.24
C ARG A 140 36.39 -3.12 30.51
N THR A 141 36.52 -1.81 30.37
CA THR A 141 35.54 -0.95 29.71
C THR A 141 36.22 -0.13 28.63
N LYS A 142 35.43 0.27 27.63
CA LYS A 142 35.85 1.23 26.62
C LYS A 142 34.85 2.37 26.54
N ALA A 143 35.36 3.54 26.20
CA ALA A 143 34.53 4.65 25.77
C ALA A 143 34.44 4.61 24.24
N MET A 144 33.25 4.87 23.71
CA MET A 144 33.00 4.93 22.28
C MET A 144 32.19 6.18 21.94
N ILE A 145 32.64 6.93 20.93
CA ILE A 145 31.95 8.10 20.40
C ILE A 145 31.51 7.77 18.97
N LEU A 146 30.21 7.84 18.75
CA LEU A 146 29.55 7.60 17.48
C LEU A 146 28.84 8.88 17.01
N GLN A 147 28.74 9.07 15.70
CA GLN A 147 27.96 10.15 15.09
C GLN A 147 26.80 9.55 14.31
N LYS A 148 25.56 9.99 14.56
CA LYS A 148 24.40 9.55 13.79
C LYS A 148 24.58 9.92 12.32
N LYS A 149 24.39 8.95 11.41
CA LYS A 149 24.55 9.17 9.97
C LYS A 149 23.64 10.29 9.45
N SER A 150 24.14 10.98 8.43
CA SER A 150 23.47 12.05 7.69
C SER A 150 24.06 12.07 6.29
N GLN A 151 23.26 12.49 5.31
CA GLN A 151 23.73 12.72 3.93
C GLN A 151 24.82 13.80 3.83
N TYR A 152 24.96 14.63 4.87
CA TYR A 152 25.85 15.79 4.89
C TYR A 152 27.01 15.65 5.88
N VAL A 153 27.31 14.44 6.36
CA VAL A 153 28.48 14.18 7.20
C VAL A 153 29.32 13.07 6.58
N THR A 154 30.64 13.17 6.73
CA THR A 154 31.58 12.17 6.20
C THR A 154 31.31 10.80 6.79
N GLU A 155 31.21 9.79 5.91
CA GLU A 155 31.06 8.40 6.31
C GLU A 155 32.36 7.88 6.94
N ARG A 156 32.24 7.29 8.13
CA ARG A 156 33.37 6.70 8.86
C ARG A 156 32.90 5.33 9.39
N PRO A 157 33.20 4.23 8.69
CA PRO A 157 32.74 2.92 9.10
C PRO A 157 33.31 2.54 10.46
N TYR A 158 32.60 1.66 11.16
CA TYR A 158 33.04 1.06 12.40
C TYR A 158 34.29 0.21 12.17
N THR A 159 35.25 0.32 13.09
CA THR A 159 36.43 -0.52 13.19
C THR A 159 36.48 -1.14 14.58
N THR A 160 37.13 -2.29 14.75
CA THR A 160 37.39 -2.90 16.07
C THR A 160 38.62 -2.31 16.76
N GLU A 161 39.42 -1.53 16.03
CA GLU A 161 40.65 -0.91 16.52
C GLU A 161 40.37 0.11 17.63
N LEU A 162 41.14 0.00 18.71
CA LEU A 162 41.09 0.89 19.85
C LEU A 162 42.24 1.90 19.76
N GLU A 163 41.88 3.18 19.86
CA GLU A 163 42.86 4.25 19.95
C GLU A 163 43.54 4.24 21.32
N VAL A 164 44.80 4.68 21.34
CA VAL A 164 45.52 4.86 22.61
C VAL A 164 44.81 5.93 23.43
N LEU A 165 44.60 5.65 24.72
CA LEU A 165 44.00 6.61 25.65
C LEU A 165 44.84 7.89 25.68
N LYS A 166 44.24 8.99 25.22
CA LYS A 166 44.83 10.34 25.19
C LYS A 166 44.20 11.24 26.25
N ARG A 167 44.78 12.41 26.48
CA ARG A 167 44.17 13.41 27.37
C ARG A 167 42.83 13.88 26.80
N PRO A 168 41.83 14.24 27.62
CA PRO A 168 40.51 14.65 27.15
C PRO A 168 40.54 15.78 26.10
N GLN A 169 41.45 16.76 26.27
CA GLN A 169 41.63 17.86 25.32
C GLN A 169 42.13 17.38 23.95
N GLU A 170 43.04 16.40 23.93
CA GLU A 170 43.56 15.82 22.69
C GLU A 170 42.46 15.02 21.97
N ILE A 171 41.69 14.21 22.70
CA ILE A 171 40.54 13.48 22.13
C ILE A 171 39.55 14.47 21.50
N TYR A 172 39.24 15.55 22.22
CA TYR A 172 38.35 16.58 21.73
C TYR A 172 38.89 17.27 20.48
N GLN A 173 40.15 17.72 20.48
CA GLN A 173 40.75 18.44 19.35
C GLN A 173 40.94 17.55 18.12
N THR A 174 41.40 16.32 18.29
CA THR A 174 41.73 15.41 17.19
C THR A 174 40.47 14.79 16.57
N TYR A 175 39.50 14.35 17.37
CA TYR A 175 38.38 13.54 16.87
C TYR A 175 37.03 14.26 16.91
N VAL A 176 36.70 14.94 18.02
CA VAL A 176 35.35 15.50 18.21
C VAL A 176 35.17 16.85 17.52
N LEU A 177 36.15 17.75 17.64
CA LEU A 177 36.09 19.10 17.10
C LEU A 177 35.92 19.14 15.58
N PRO A 178 36.65 18.35 14.76
CA PRO A 178 36.46 18.34 13.31
C PRO A 178 35.03 17.94 12.91
N VAL A 179 34.46 16.94 13.60
CA VAL A 179 33.12 16.42 13.37
C VAL A 179 32.05 17.47 13.72
N LEU A 180 32.24 18.18 14.85
CA LEU A 180 31.36 19.28 15.23
C LEU A 180 31.45 20.46 14.24
N GLN A 181 32.63 20.77 13.73
CA GLN A 181 32.82 21.81 12.71
C GLN A 181 32.16 21.45 11.39
N GLU A 182 32.31 20.21 10.92
CA GLU A 182 31.64 19.68 9.74
C GLU A 182 30.11 19.78 9.88
N ARG A 183 29.57 19.30 11.01
CA ARG A 183 28.14 19.40 11.32
C ARG A 183 27.65 20.85 11.33
N ARG A 184 28.44 21.78 11.88
CA ARG A 184 28.10 23.22 11.89
C ARG A 184 28.08 23.81 10.48
N LYS A 185 29.04 23.46 9.63
CA LYS A 185 29.07 23.89 8.22
C LYS A 185 27.81 23.44 7.47
N ASN A 186 27.31 22.25 7.77
CA ASN A 186 26.14 21.66 7.12
C ASN A 186 24.83 21.78 7.92
N ALA A 187 24.78 22.63 8.96
CA ALA A 187 23.68 22.65 9.93
C ALA A 187 22.30 22.88 9.31
N ALA A 188 22.19 23.78 8.33
CA ALA A 188 20.92 24.07 7.64
C ALA A 188 20.42 22.84 6.85
N ASN A 189 21.31 22.19 6.10
CA ASN A 189 20.98 21.01 5.31
C ASN A 189 20.59 19.83 6.20
N ILE A 190 21.34 19.60 7.28
CA ILE A 190 21.04 18.58 8.30
C ILE A 190 19.69 18.86 8.99
N TYR A 191 19.37 20.13 9.26
CA TYR A 191 18.07 20.50 9.82
C TYR A 191 16.91 20.14 8.88
N PHE A 192 17.04 20.42 7.58
CA PHE A 192 16.04 20.02 6.59
C PHE A 192 15.97 18.50 6.39
N GLU A 193 17.10 17.80 6.45
CA GLU A 193 17.13 16.34 6.46
C GLU A 193 16.36 15.79 7.66
N CYS A 194 16.55 16.34 8.87
CA CYS A 194 15.81 15.91 10.06
C CYS A 194 14.29 16.07 9.86
N GLN A 195 13.83 17.19 9.30
CA GLN A 195 12.40 17.39 8.99
C GLN A 195 11.85 16.44 7.92
N ASN A 196 12.69 16.02 6.97
CA ASN A 196 12.32 15.06 5.95
C ASN A 196 12.41 13.60 6.42
N THR A 197 13.28 13.31 7.40
CA THR A 197 13.47 11.98 8.02
C THR A 197 12.36 11.69 9.04
N ASP A 198 11.72 12.71 9.61
CA ASP A 198 10.56 12.62 10.49
C ASP A 198 9.25 12.27 9.73
N LEU A 199 9.35 11.28 8.83
CA LEU A 199 8.26 10.80 7.98
C LEU A 199 7.05 10.38 8.82
N GLU A 200 7.26 9.78 10.00
CA GLU A 200 6.18 9.43 10.91
C GLU A 200 5.48 10.66 11.50
N ALA A 201 6.23 11.69 11.92
CA ALA A 201 5.65 12.94 12.41
C ALA A 201 4.88 13.67 11.30
N LYS A 202 5.45 13.72 10.08
CA LYS A 202 4.81 14.30 8.91
C LYS A 202 3.57 13.51 8.46
N GLN A 203 3.63 12.18 8.51
CA GLN A 203 2.47 11.32 8.22
C GLN A 203 1.36 11.51 9.26
N LYS A 204 1.71 11.60 10.55
CA LYS A 204 0.77 11.93 11.63
C LYS A 204 0.14 13.30 11.43
N GLN A 205 0.93 14.32 11.07
CA GLN A 205 0.42 15.66 10.78
C GLN A 205 -0.53 15.67 9.58
N VAL A 206 -0.14 15.06 8.46
CA VAL A 206 -0.97 14.94 7.26
C VAL A 206 -2.27 14.18 7.55
N PHE A 207 -2.20 13.14 8.39
CA PHE A 207 -3.39 12.42 8.85
C PHE A 207 -4.31 13.32 9.68
N GLN A 208 -3.77 14.06 10.64
CA GLN A 208 -4.54 15.00 11.47
C GLN A 208 -5.22 16.08 10.63
N GLU A 209 -4.49 16.74 9.73
CA GLU A 209 -5.02 17.78 8.84
C GLU A 209 -6.17 17.25 7.96
N LYS A 210 -5.99 16.07 7.34
CA LYS A 210 -7.03 15.42 6.53
C LYS A 210 -8.26 15.07 7.36
N THR A 211 -8.05 14.57 8.58
CA THR A 211 -9.13 14.16 9.48
C THR A 211 -9.94 15.36 9.95
N VAL A 212 -9.28 16.44 10.38
CA VAL A 212 -9.95 17.70 10.77
C VAL A 212 -10.77 18.25 9.62
N LYS A 213 -10.19 18.31 8.41
CA LYS A 213 -10.90 18.77 7.21
C LYS A 213 -12.14 17.92 6.91
N LEU A 214 -12.02 16.59 6.95
CA LEU A 214 -13.15 15.68 6.69
C LEU A 214 -14.25 15.83 7.75
N LEU A 215 -13.90 15.93 9.03
CA LEU A 215 -14.87 16.15 10.10
C LEU A 215 -15.59 17.49 9.96
N PHE A 216 -14.86 18.54 9.63
CA PHE A 216 -15.43 19.85 9.35
C PHE A 216 -16.43 19.80 8.18
N ASP A 217 -16.05 19.15 7.07
CA ASP A 217 -16.90 18.98 5.90
C ASP A 217 -18.17 18.16 6.20
N ILE A 218 -18.06 17.11 7.03
CA ILE A 218 -19.21 16.30 7.47
C ILE A 218 -20.15 17.14 8.35
N LYS A 219 -19.61 17.88 9.32
CA LYS A 219 -20.41 18.69 10.28
C LYS A 219 -21.21 19.79 9.60
N ARG A 220 -20.65 20.46 8.59
CA ARG A 220 -21.32 21.57 7.90
C ARG A 220 -22.36 21.13 6.87
N ASN A 221 -22.30 19.89 6.40
CA ASN A 221 -23.15 19.41 5.33
C ASN A 221 -24.51 18.94 5.86
N ARG A 222 -25.59 19.65 5.49
CA ARG A 222 -26.96 19.41 5.96
C ARG A 222 -27.45 17.98 5.75
N ASN A 223 -27.00 17.30 4.69
CA ASN A 223 -27.47 15.95 4.34
C ASN A 223 -26.83 14.84 5.19
N ILE A 224 -25.70 15.12 5.84
CA ILE A 224 -24.92 14.12 6.60
C ILE A 224 -24.49 14.61 7.97
N ALA A 225 -24.97 15.78 8.41
CA ALA A 225 -24.63 16.36 9.71
C ALA A 225 -25.00 15.41 10.87
N HIS A 226 -26.08 14.64 10.74
CA HIS A 226 -26.48 13.62 11.72
C HIS A 226 -25.45 12.49 11.89
N LYS A 227 -24.56 12.28 10.91
CA LYS A 227 -23.47 11.29 10.96
C LYS A 227 -22.19 11.83 11.61
N ALA A 228 -22.16 13.10 12.02
CA ALA A 228 -20.99 13.68 12.67
C ALA A 228 -20.57 12.91 13.93
N GLY A 229 -21.53 12.51 14.78
CA GLY A 229 -21.24 11.71 15.97
C GLY A 229 -20.62 10.34 15.66
N LEU A 230 -21.08 9.69 14.57
CA LEU A 230 -20.48 8.45 14.08
C LEU A 230 -19.04 8.67 13.60
N ALA A 231 -18.81 9.75 12.85
CA ALA A 231 -17.48 10.11 12.35
C ALA A 231 -16.48 10.37 13.49
N GLU A 232 -16.91 11.08 14.53
CA GLU A 232 -16.13 11.32 15.75
C GLU A 232 -15.84 10.02 16.52
N ALA A 233 -16.84 9.15 16.66
CA ALA A 233 -16.67 7.86 17.32
C ALA A 233 -15.63 6.97 16.63
N ILE A 234 -15.56 6.98 15.29
CA ILE A 234 -14.53 6.25 14.53
C ILE A 234 -13.14 6.77 14.85
N LEU A 235 -12.96 8.10 14.91
CA LEU A 235 -11.68 8.71 15.26
C LEU A 235 -11.29 8.41 16.71
N GLN A 236 -12.24 8.54 17.64
CA GLN A 236 -12.00 8.24 19.06
C GLN A 236 -11.59 6.78 19.26
N LYS A 237 -12.19 5.84 18.53
CA LYS A 237 -11.82 4.42 18.57
C LYS A 237 -10.38 4.19 18.11
N TYR A 238 -9.93 4.91 17.07
CA TYR A 238 -8.54 4.86 16.62
C TYR A 238 -7.58 5.47 17.64
N LEU A 239 -7.91 6.63 18.23
CA LEU A 239 -7.02 7.32 19.18
C LEU A 239 -6.87 6.58 20.51
N LYS A 240 -7.92 5.89 20.96
CA LYS A 240 -7.95 5.16 22.25
C LYS A 240 -7.59 3.67 22.14
N GLN A 241 -7.23 3.18 20.96
CA GLN A 241 -6.92 1.76 20.79
C GLN A 241 -5.63 1.40 21.52
N THR A 242 -5.66 0.33 22.31
CA THR A 242 -4.51 -0.26 22.99
C THR A 242 -4.47 -1.75 22.70
N LYS A 243 -3.27 -2.35 22.69
CA LYS A 243 -3.11 -3.79 22.48
C LYS A 243 -3.77 -4.55 23.63
N PRO A 244 -4.72 -5.47 23.38
CA PRO A 244 -5.24 -6.36 24.42
C PRO A 244 -4.14 -7.29 24.95
N GLU A 245 -4.22 -7.69 26.22
CA GLU A 245 -3.20 -8.52 26.87
C GLU A 245 -3.07 -9.91 26.21
N GLU A 246 -4.20 -10.49 25.81
CA GLU A 246 -4.33 -11.83 25.22
C GLU A 246 -3.74 -11.97 23.81
N LEU A 247 -3.57 -10.85 23.08
CA LEU A 247 -3.16 -10.85 21.68
C LEU A 247 -1.65 -10.67 21.52
N SER A 248 -1.05 -11.44 20.60
CA SER A 248 0.34 -11.22 20.18
C SER A 248 0.48 -9.90 19.41
N TRP A 249 1.69 -9.33 19.41
CA TRP A 249 1.96 -8.10 18.65
C TRP A 249 1.73 -8.25 17.14
N GLN A 250 2.01 -9.43 16.58
CA GLN A 250 1.81 -9.69 15.15
C GLN A 250 0.32 -9.78 14.78
N GLU A 251 -0.50 -10.38 15.63
CA GLU A 251 -1.96 -10.43 15.43
C GLU A 251 -2.57 -9.05 15.63
N TRP A 252 -2.11 -8.30 16.64
CA TRP A 252 -2.55 -6.93 16.88
C TRP A 252 -2.26 -6.01 15.69
N GLU A 253 -1.07 -6.10 15.09
CA GLU A 253 -0.70 -5.29 13.93
C GLU A 253 -1.63 -5.50 12.72
N LYS A 254 -2.16 -6.72 12.56
CA LYS A 254 -3.10 -7.07 11.48
C LYS A 254 -4.52 -6.56 11.75
N ILE A 255 -4.94 -6.49 13.01
CA ILE A 255 -6.32 -6.13 13.37
C ILE A 255 -6.49 -4.67 13.84
N LYS A 256 -5.40 -4.00 14.23
CA LYS A 256 -5.45 -2.62 14.71
C LYS A 256 -5.97 -1.69 13.62
N ILE A 257 -6.68 -0.64 14.03
CA ILE A 257 -7.23 0.34 13.09
C ILE A 257 -6.07 1.14 12.53
N GLN A 258 -5.93 1.14 11.20
CA GLN A 258 -4.91 1.92 10.51
C GLN A 258 -5.43 3.33 10.16
N PRO A 259 -4.54 4.34 10.03
CA PRO A 259 -4.92 5.69 9.60
C PRO A 259 -5.75 5.71 8.30
N GLU A 260 -5.40 4.85 7.35
CA GLU A 260 -6.05 4.71 6.05
C GLU A 260 -7.50 4.23 6.21
N ASP A 261 -7.77 3.35 7.18
CA ASP A 261 -9.11 2.86 7.47
C ASP A 261 -10.02 3.96 8.00
N VAL A 262 -9.50 4.82 8.87
CA VAL A 262 -10.21 5.98 9.40
C VAL A 262 -10.54 6.93 8.26
N LEU A 263 -9.55 7.31 7.45
CA LEU A 263 -9.75 8.21 6.31
C LEU A 263 -10.73 7.63 5.29
N ARG A 264 -10.66 6.32 5.01
CA ARG A 264 -11.59 5.61 4.11
C ARG A 264 -13.02 5.69 4.63
N LYS A 265 -13.24 5.44 5.92
CA LYS A 265 -14.58 5.52 6.53
C LYS A 265 -15.12 6.95 6.51
N LEU A 266 -14.32 7.95 6.88
CA LEU A 266 -14.71 9.37 6.84
C LEU A 266 -15.05 9.85 5.42
N LYS A 267 -14.24 9.47 4.43
CA LYS A 267 -14.54 9.75 3.01
C LYS A 267 -15.83 9.04 2.55
N GLY A 268 -16.07 7.82 3.02
CA GLY A 268 -17.33 7.10 2.80
C GLY A 268 -18.55 7.87 3.31
N ILE A 269 -18.46 8.42 4.53
CA ILE A 269 -19.52 9.29 5.09
C ILE A 269 -19.68 10.55 4.23
N LEU A 270 -18.60 11.24 3.90
CA LEU A 270 -18.66 12.46 3.08
C LEU A 270 -19.27 12.20 1.71
N SER A 271 -18.85 11.14 1.01
CA SER A 271 -19.41 10.76 -0.30
C SER A 271 -20.90 10.40 -0.25
N SER A 272 -21.41 9.99 0.92
CA SER A 272 -22.84 9.74 1.11
C SER A 272 -23.69 11.01 1.07
N ALA A 273 -23.09 12.21 1.17
CA ALA A 273 -23.81 13.48 1.04
C ALA A 273 -24.49 13.67 -0.32
N ASN A 274 -23.94 13.05 -1.37
CA ASN A 274 -24.49 13.09 -2.72
C ASN A 274 -25.55 12.00 -2.97
N LYS A 275 -25.80 11.12 -1.99
CA LYS A 275 -26.84 10.09 -2.11
C LYS A 275 -28.18 10.71 -1.76
N THR A 276 -29.14 10.52 -2.65
CA THR A 276 -30.54 10.82 -2.39
C THR A 276 -31.20 9.57 -1.84
N TYR A 277 -31.57 9.62 -0.56
CA TYR A 277 -32.31 8.55 0.08
C TYR A 277 -33.80 8.74 -0.20
N ARG A 278 -34.48 7.64 -0.51
CA ARG A 278 -35.91 7.60 -0.78
C ARG A 278 -36.51 6.45 0.01
N ASN A 279 -37.71 6.65 0.57
CA ASN A 279 -38.38 5.60 1.32
C ASN A 279 -39.12 4.63 0.38
N GLU A 280 -38.38 4.04 -0.56
CA GLU A 280 -38.92 3.11 -1.55
C GLU A 280 -37.92 1.99 -1.87
N ILE A 281 -38.46 0.85 -2.24
CA ILE A 281 -37.71 -0.28 -2.78
C ILE A 281 -38.15 -0.45 -4.23
N ARG A 282 -37.20 -0.56 -5.17
CA ARG A 282 -37.52 -0.78 -6.59
C ARG A 282 -36.69 -1.89 -7.19
N ILE A 283 -37.31 -2.67 -8.06
CA ILE A 283 -36.59 -3.61 -8.90
C ILE A 283 -35.88 -2.84 -10.01
N VAL A 284 -34.57 -3.03 -10.10
CA VAL A 284 -33.72 -2.44 -11.12
C VAL A 284 -33.06 -3.52 -11.95
N LYS A 285 -32.95 -3.27 -13.25
CA LYS A 285 -32.15 -4.09 -14.15
C LYS A 285 -30.68 -3.69 -14.03
N THR A 286 -29.82 -4.68 -13.91
CA THR A 286 -28.37 -4.55 -14.02
C THR A 286 -27.88 -5.13 -15.35
N THR A 287 -26.58 -5.06 -15.62
CA THR A 287 -25.97 -5.64 -16.83
C THR A 287 -26.29 -7.12 -17.01
N TYR A 288 -26.36 -7.89 -15.92
CA TYR A 288 -26.45 -9.36 -15.95
C TYR A 288 -27.71 -9.94 -15.28
N GLY A 289 -28.50 -9.13 -14.56
CA GLY A 289 -29.57 -9.62 -13.71
C GLY A 289 -30.53 -8.54 -13.22
N PHE A 290 -31.40 -8.92 -12.29
CA PHE A 290 -32.29 -8.01 -11.59
C PHE A 290 -31.90 -7.92 -10.12
N LYS A 291 -32.01 -6.72 -9.56
CA LYS A 291 -31.81 -6.48 -8.13
C LYS A 291 -32.99 -5.71 -7.60
N GLU A 292 -33.38 -6.02 -6.37
CA GLU A 292 -34.27 -5.20 -5.58
C GLU A 292 -33.41 -4.20 -4.83
N LYS A 293 -33.49 -2.94 -5.26
CA LYS A 293 -32.67 -1.84 -4.75
C LYS A 293 -33.44 -1.08 -3.69
N ASP A 294 -32.88 -1.05 -2.49
CA ASP A 294 -33.45 -0.34 -1.36
C ASP A 294 -32.83 1.06 -1.28
N TYR A 295 -33.64 2.08 -1.54
CA TYR A 295 -33.17 3.46 -1.59
C TYR A 295 -33.17 4.13 -0.20
N ARG A 296 -33.56 3.42 0.86
CA ARG A 296 -33.51 3.92 2.23
C ARG A 296 -32.07 4.08 2.70
N GLU A 297 -31.86 4.91 3.72
CA GLU A 297 -30.52 5.23 4.21
C GLU A 297 -29.72 4.01 4.70
N ASN A 298 -30.42 3.06 5.34
CA ASN A 298 -29.86 1.80 5.82
C ASN A 298 -30.33 0.60 4.98
N GLY A 299 -30.75 0.86 3.74
CA GLY A 299 -31.24 -0.16 2.83
C GLY A 299 -30.14 -1.11 2.37
N THR A 300 -30.50 -2.37 2.15
CA THR A 300 -29.59 -3.38 1.60
C THR A 300 -30.16 -3.93 0.29
N ASP A 301 -29.36 -3.89 -0.77
CA ASP A 301 -29.76 -4.42 -2.07
C ASP A 301 -29.87 -5.94 -2.03
N MET A 302 -30.97 -6.48 -2.55
CA MET A 302 -31.17 -7.92 -2.71
C MET A 302 -31.00 -8.33 -4.18
N ASN A 303 -30.26 -9.41 -4.43
CA ASN A 303 -30.13 -9.95 -5.78
C ASN A 303 -31.27 -10.92 -6.08
N LEU A 304 -32.06 -10.63 -7.12
CA LEU A 304 -33.18 -11.47 -7.52
C LEU A 304 -32.76 -12.61 -8.46
N GLY A 305 -31.62 -12.44 -9.16
CA GLY A 305 -31.07 -13.46 -10.06
C GLY A 305 -30.65 -12.92 -11.43
N SER A 306 -30.08 -13.81 -12.24
CA SER A 306 -29.57 -13.47 -13.57
C SER A 306 -30.67 -13.40 -14.63
N ILE A 307 -30.48 -12.61 -15.69
CA ILE A 307 -31.43 -12.55 -16.81
C ILE A 307 -31.65 -13.95 -17.41
N ASN A 308 -30.59 -14.76 -17.53
CA ASN A 308 -30.65 -16.10 -18.08
C ASN A 308 -31.54 -17.03 -17.24
N SER A 309 -31.43 -16.98 -15.91
CA SER A 309 -32.29 -17.79 -15.04
C SER A 309 -33.76 -17.43 -15.18
N PHE A 310 -34.10 -16.14 -15.36
CA PHE A 310 -35.49 -15.72 -15.61
C PHE A 310 -36.00 -16.10 -17.01
N VAL A 311 -35.12 -16.12 -18.02
CA VAL A 311 -35.45 -16.60 -19.37
C VAL A 311 -35.75 -18.10 -19.36
N LEU A 312 -34.90 -18.91 -18.73
CA LEU A 312 -35.04 -20.37 -18.68
C LEU A 312 -36.23 -20.81 -17.82
N SER A 313 -36.37 -20.24 -16.62
CA SER A 313 -37.46 -20.61 -15.69
C SER A 313 -38.81 -20.00 -16.03
N LYS A 314 -38.89 -19.16 -17.08
CA LYS A 314 -40.09 -18.42 -17.49
C LYS A 314 -40.75 -17.59 -16.39
N ARG A 315 -40.01 -17.28 -15.31
CA ARG A 315 -40.45 -16.37 -14.25
C ARG A 315 -40.51 -14.94 -14.78
N GLU A 316 -41.58 -14.23 -14.43
CA GLU A 316 -41.73 -12.80 -14.73
C GLU A 316 -41.07 -11.95 -13.66
N VAL A 317 -40.71 -10.71 -14.04
CA VAL A 317 -40.21 -9.69 -13.13
C VAL A 317 -41.06 -8.43 -13.36
N PRO A 318 -41.72 -7.90 -12.32
CA PRO A 318 -42.58 -6.72 -12.44
C PRO A 318 -41.89 -5.55 -13.15
N GLY A 319 -42.55 -5.00 -14.19
CA GLY A 319 -42.07 -3.87 -14.99
C GLY A 319 -41.04 -4.22 -16.07
N PHE A 320 -40.62 -5.49 -16.17
CA PHE A 320 -39.67 -5.98 -17.17
C PHE A 320 -40.22 -7.12 -18.04
N GLU A 321 -41.54 -7.33 -18.05
CA GLU A 321 -42.23 -8.41 -18.76
C GLU A 321 -41.96 -8.34 -20.26
N GLN A 322 -42.06 -7.14 -20.86
CA GLN A 322 -41.77 -6.95 -22.28
C GLN A 322 -40.30 -7.26 -22.62
N PHE A 323 -39.38 -6.89 -21.74
CA PHE A 323 -37.95 -7.18 -21.91
C PHE A 323 -37.68 -8.68 -21.83
N LEU A 324 -38.26 -9.37 -20.83
CA LEU A 324 -38.13 -10.82 -20.68
C LEU A 324 -38.78 -11.56 -21.85
N LYS A 325 -39.96 -11.13 -22.31
CA LYS A 325 -40.63 -11.67 -23.50
C LYS A 325 -39.74 -11.53 -24.74
N LYS A 326 -39.11 -10.37 -24.94
CA LYS A 326 -38.13 -10.17 -26.00
C LYS A 326 -36.94 -11.11 -25.86
N LYS A 327 -36.38 -11.26 -24.66
CA LYS A 327 -35.24 -12.14 -24.40
C LYS A 327 -35.54 -13.61 -24.62
N ARG A 328 -36.73 -14.08 -24.23
CA ARG A 328 -37.20 -15.43 -24.50
C ARG A 328 -37.40 -15.68 -25.99
N ARG A 329 -37.89 -14.69 -26.75
CA ARG A 329 -37.96 -14.77 -28.23
C ARG A 329 -36.58 -14.85 -28.86
N GLU A 330 -35.64 -13.99 -28.43
CA GLU A 330 -34.24 -14.04 -28.87
C GLU A 330 -33.61 -15.41 -28.58
N PHE A 331 -33.87 -15.98 -27.40
CA PHE A 331 -33.39 -17.30 -27.00
C PHE A 331 -34.01 -18.43 -27.82
N ALA A 332 -35.33 -18.44 -28.01
CA ALA A 332 -36.01 -19.43 -28.83
C ALA A 332 -35.52 -19.41 -30.29
N LEU A 333 -35.36 -18.22 -30.88
CA LEU A 333 -34.76 -18.08 -32.22
C LEU A 333 -33.31 -18.57 -32.27
N GLN A 334 -32.57 -18.37 -31.18
CA GLN A 334 -31.20 -18.85 -31.04
C GLN A 334 -31.12 -20.39 -30.97
N GLU A 335 -32.11 -21.05 -30.37
CA GLU A 335 -32.21 -22.52 -30.30
C GLU A 335 -32.77 -23.17 -31.57
N THR A 336 -33.56 -22.47 -32.38
CA THR A 336 -34.11 -23.03 -33.63
C THR A 336 -33.02 -23.48 -34.60
N SER A 337 -33.01 -24.74 -35.04
CA SER A 337 -32.07 -25.22 -36.07
C SER A 337 -32.18 -24.39 -37.36
N PHE A 338 -31.04 -24.08 -38.00
CA PHE A 338 -30.99 -23.32 -39.26
C PHE A 338 -31.83 -23.97 -40.37
N GLU A 339 -31.95 -25.30 -40.39
CA GLU A 339 -32.77 -26.03 -41.37
C GLU A 339 -34.25 -25.62 -41.29
N LYS A 340 -34.75 -25.44 -40.06
CA LYS A 340 -36.15 -25.10 -39.76
C LYS A 340 -36.45 -23.61 -39.86
N MET A 341 -35.42 -22.77 -40.04
CA MET A 341 -35.59 -21.32 -40.19
C MET A 341 -36.02 -20.96 -41.61
N LYS A 342 -37.05 -20.11 -41.72
CA LYS A 342 -37.44 -19.44 -42.97
C LYS A 342 -36.52 -18.26 -43.24
N GLN A 343 -36.39 -17.86 -44.51
CA GLN A 343 -35.67 -16.63 -44.86
C GLN A 343 -36.50 -15.43 -44.43
N ASP A 344 -35.83 -14.37 -43.99
CA ASP A 344 -36.45 -13.07 -43.72
C ASP A 344 -36.44 -12.23 -45.00
N ASP A 345 -37.61 -11.76 -45.42
CA ASP A 345 -37.78 -11.08 -46.72
C ASP A 345 -36.97 -9.78 -46.81
N LYS A 346 -36.84 -9.04 -45.70
CA LYS A 346 -36.07 -7.78 -45.67
C LYS A 346 -34.57 -8.04 -45.76
N ILE A 347 -34.11 -9.10 -45.11
CA ILE A 347 -32.71 -9.53 -45.24
C ILE A 347 -32.46 -10.04 -46.66
N ALA A 348 -33.42 -10.77 -47.27
CA ALA A 348 -33.30 -11.26 -48.63
C ALA A 348 -33.17 -10.10 -49.64
N GLU A 349 -34.05 -9.10 -49.54
CA GLU A 349 -34.00 -7.88 -50.36
C GLU A 349 -32.67 -7.14 -50.21
N TYR A 350 -32.14 -7.02 -48.99
CA TYR A 350 -30.83 -6.42 -48.77
C TYR A 350 -29.71 -7.22 -49.47
N LEU A 351 -29.70 -8.54 -49.30
CA LEU A 351 -28.66 -9.41 -49.86
C LEU A 351 -28.73 -9.51 -51.38
N GLU A 352 -29.91 -9.30 -51.97
CA GLU A 352 -30.09 -9.25 -53.42
C GLU A 352 -29.38 -8.03 -54.04
N ASN A 353 -29.50 -6.89 -53.38
CA ASN A 353 -28.90 -5.62 -53.81
C ASN A 353 -27.44 -5.46 -53.35
N TRP A 354 -26.94 -6.37 -52.51
CA TRP A 354 -25.61 -6.28 -51.92
C TRP A 354 -24.53 -6.70 -52.92
N HIS A 355 -23.49 -5.88 -53.05
CA HIS A 355 -22.29 -6.15 -53.83
C HIS A 355 -21.07 -5.46 -53.19
N VAL A 356 -19.87 -5.92 -53.54
CA VAL A 356 -18.62 -5.26 -53.15
C VAL A 356 -17.63 -5.22 -54.29
N THR A 357 -16.95 -4.08 -54.45
CA THR A 357 -15.92 -3.90 -55.48
C THR A 357 -14.53 -4.12 -54.88
N SER A 358 -13.72 -4.96 -55.54
CA SER A 358 -12.33 -5.18 -55.19
C SER A 358 -11.49 -3.94 -55.49
N GLN A 359 -10.85 -3.35 -54.49
CA GLN A 359 -9.95 -2.21 -54.71
C GLN A 359 -8.69 -2.57 -55.51
N MET A 360 -8.28 -3.85 -55.49
CA MET A 360 -7.08 -4.32 -56.20
C MET A 360 -7.34 -4.66 -57.66
N THR A 361 -8.54 -5.14 -57.98
CA THR A 361 -8.85 -5.68 -59.32
C THR A 361 -10.00 -4.96 -60.02
N GLY A 362 -10.71 -4.05 -59.35
CA GLY A 362 -11.90 -3.37 -59.88
C GLY A 362 -13.14 -4.27 -60.05
N GLU A 363 -13.00 -5.58 -59.80
CA GLU A 363 -14.05 -6.57 -59.99
C GLU A 363 -15.17 -6.43 -58.94
N VAL A 364 -16.42 -6.42 -59.40
CA VAL A 364 -17.61 -6.42 -58.55
C VAL A 364 -18.00 -7.85 -58.20
N LYS A 365 -18.11 -8.14 -56.90
CA LYS A 365 -18.44 -9.46 -56.37
C LYS A 365 -19.83 -9.47 -55.75
N TYR A 366 -20.60 -10.50 -56.09
CA TYR A 366 -21.95 -10.75 -55.60
C TYR A 366 -21.99 -12.04 -54.77
N LEU A 367 -22.95 -12.12 -53.85
CA LEU A 367 -23.26 -13.39 -53.19
C LEU A 367 -24.04 -14.29 -54.16
N ASN A 368 -23.68 -15.58 -54.20
CA ASN A 368 -24.48 -16.57 -54.93
C ASN A 368 -25.76 -16.96 -54.15
N ALA A 369 -26.68 -17.69 -54.78
CA ALA A 369 -27.97 -18.05 -54.17
C ALA A 369 -27.83 -18.83 -52.85
N VAL A 370 -26.84 -19.73 -52.75
CA VAL A 370 -26.59 -20.51 -51.53
C VAL A 370 -26.06 -19.60 -50.41
N GLN A 371 -25.10 -18.73 -50.72
CA GLN A 371 -24.55 -17.76 -49.79
C GLN A 371 -25.61 -16.80 -49.27
N LYS A 372 -26.49 -16.27 -50.14
CA LYS A 372 -27.62 -15.41 -49.75
C LYS A 372 -28.53 -16.12 -48.75
N LYS A 373 -28.92 -17.37 -49.03
CA LYS A 373 -29.77 -18.18 -48.15
C LYS A 373 -29.14 -18.41 -46.76
N GLU A 374 -27.87 -18.78 -46.72
CA GLU A 374 -27.16 -19.03 -45.46
C GLU A 374 -26.92 -17.75 -44.65
N VAL A 375 -26.45 -16.68 -45.31
CA VAL A 375 -26.24 -15.36 -44.68
C VAL A 375 -27.55 -14.81 -44.12
N ASN A 376 -28.67 -14.98 -44.83
CA ASN A 376 -29.98 -14.56 -44.36
C ASN A 376 -30.31 -15.19 -43.00
N LYS A 377 -30.22 -16.52 -42.91
CA LYS A 377 -30.50 -17.27 -41.68
C LYS A 377 -29.54 -16.92 -40.55
N LEU A 378 -28.27 -16.70 -40.85
CA LEU A 378 -27.25 -16.31 -39.87
C LEU A 378 -27.48 -14.91 -39.30
N LEU A 379 -27.95 -13.96 -40.12
CA LEU A 379 -28.25 -12.60 -39.69
C LEU A 379 -29.43 -12.52 -38.72
N GLN A 380 -30.39 -13.44 -38.84
CA GLN A 380 -31.54 -13.54 -37.94
C GLN A 380 -31.14 -13.96 -36.50
N LYS A 381 -30.03 -14.70 -36.32
CA LYS A 381 -29.53 -15.07 -34.99
C LYS A 381 -28.63 -13.99 -34.39
N ARG A 382 -28.70 -13.87 -33.06
CA ARG A 382 -27.84 -12.95 -32.30
C ARG A 382 -26.42 -13.46 -32.18
N TYR A 383 -26.25 -14.76 -31.98
CA TYR A 383 -24.96 -15.44 -31.92
C TYR A 383 -24.91 -16.50 -33.00
N ALA A 384 -23.97 -16.40 -33.93
CA ALA A 384 -23.80 -17.43 -34.96
C ALA A 384 -22.35 -17.46 -35.43
N ALA A 385 -21.83 -18.66 -35.68
CA ALA A 385 -20.53 -18.87 -36.28
C ALA A 385 -20.70 -19.33 -37.73
N LEU A 386 -20.04 -18.65 -38.66
CA LEU A 386 -20.04 -19.04 -40.07
C LEU A 386 -18.90 -20.06 -40.30
N GLN A 387 -19.25 -21.30 -40.64
CA GLN A 387 -18.28 -22.34 -40.99
C GLN A 387 -18.49 -22.81 -42.44
N PHE A 388 -17.75 -22.19 -43.34
CA PHE A 388 -17.73 -22.48 -44.78
C PHE A 388 -16.40 -23.16 -45.16
N SER A 389 -16.46 -24.11 -46.11
CA SER A 389 -15.29 -24.79 -46.67
C SER A 389 -14.39 -23.81 -47.43
N MET A 390 -13.10 -24.13 -47.58
CA MET A 390 -12.18 -23.28 -48.35
C MET A 390 -12.70 -23.07 -49.78
N GLY A 391 -12.56 -21.85 -50.30
CA GLY A 391 -13.02 -21.49 -51.64
C GLY A 391 -14.51 -21.14 -51.78
N THR A 392 -15.35 -21.37 -50.77
CA THR A 392 -16.81 -21.16 -50.86
C THR A 392 -17.28 -19.72 -50.57
N GLY A 393 -16.37 -18.74 -50.54
CA GLY A 393 -16.69 -17.32 -50.37
C GLY A 393 -16.98 -16.87 -48.93
N LYS A 394 -16.36 -17.52 -47.93
CA LYS A 394 -16.51 -17.17 -46.50
C LYS A 394 -16.24 -15.69 -46.20
N SER A 395 -15.19 -15.11 -46.77
CA SER A 395 -14.84 -13.70 -46.57
C SER A 395 -15.94 -12.77 -47.08
N LEU A 396 -16.51 -13.09 -48.25
CA LEU A 396 -17.59 -12.33 -48.88
C LEU A 396 -18.85 -12.34 -48.01
N CYS A 397 -19.23 -13.52 -47.50
CA CYS A 397 -20.38 -13.67 -46.60
C CYS A 397 -20.18 -12.94 -45.27
N THR A 398 -18.97 -13.02 -44.70
CA THR A 398 -18.63 -12.33 -43.45
C THR A 398 -18.70 -10.81 -43.64
N LEU A 399 -18.25 -10.30 -44.79
CA LEU A 399 -18.32 -8.87 -45.11
C LEU A 399 -19.77 -8.39 -45.28
N ALA A 400 -20.61 -9.13 -45.99
CA ALA A 400 -22.03 -8.83 -46.13
C ALA A 400 -22.73 -8.80 -44.77
N MET A 401 -22.44 -9.78 -43.90
CA MET A 401 -22.96 -9.81 -42.53
C MET A 401 -22.49 -8.60 -41.70
N ALA A 402 -21.22 -8.22 -41.83
CA ALA A 402 -20.65 -7.07 -41.13
C ALA A 402 -21.36 -5.78 -41.53
N GLN A 403 -21.45 -5.51 -42.84
CA GLN A 403 -22.08 -4.30 -43.37
C GLN A 403 -23.57 -4.23 -43.05
N TYR A 404 -24.29 -5.36 -43.13
CA TYR A 404 -25.69 -5.42 -42.71
C TYR A 404 -25.84 -5.00 -41.24
N ARG A 405 -25.02 -5.57 -40.34
CA ARG A 405 -25.09 -5.25 -38.91
C ARG A 405 -24.65 -3.83 -38.59
N MET A 406 -23.72 -3.24 -39.34
CA MET A 406 -23.38 -1.82 -39.22
C MET A 406 -24.55 -0.91 -39.62
N LYS A 407 -25.31 -1.30 -40.65
CA LYS A 407 -26.41 -0.50 -41.18
C LYS A 407 -27.68 -0.60 -40.34
N TYR A 408 -28.03 -1.79 -39.85
CA TYR A 408 -29.34 -2.05 -39.24
C TYR A 408 -29.31 -2.38 -37.75
N ASN A 409 -28.14 -2.63 -37.15
CA ASN A 409 -28.02 -2.95 -35.72
C ASN A 409 -27.20 -1.87 -34.98
N PRO A 410 -27.51 -1.59 -33.70
CA PRO A 410 -26.72 -0.68 -32.87
C PRO A 410 -25.43 -1.37 -32.38
N VAL A 411 -24.51 -1.63 -33.31
CA VAL A 411 -23.20 -2.24 -33.07
C VAL A 411 -22.15 -1.15 -32.89
N ARG A 412 -21.29 -1.28 -31.88
CA ARG A 412 -20.20 -0.31 -31.65
C ARG A 412 -18.95 -0.70 -32.42
N ASN A 413 -18.55 -1.96 -32.29
CA ASN A 413 -17.34 -2.51 -32.89
C ASN A 413 -17.64 -3.85 -33.56
N ILE A 414 -17.04 -4.08 -34.73
CA ILE A 414 -17.00 -5.37 -35.41
C ILE A 414 -15.53 -5.77 -35.51
N SER A 415 -15.22 -6.97 -35.03
CA SER A 415 -13.88 -7.54 -35.14
C SER A 415 -13.91 -8.76 -36.06
N LEU A 416 -13.07 -8.72 -37.07
CA LEU A 416 -12.84 -9.81 -38.00
C LEU A 416 -11.47 -10.40 -37.69
N SER A 417 -11.43 -11.60 -37.10
CA SER A 417 -10.18 -12.31 -36.91
C SER A 417 -10.10 -13.50 -37.87
N ALA A 418 -9.00 -13.58 -38.61
CA ALA A 418 -8.68 -14.73 -39.44
C ALA A 418 -7.63 -15.57 -38.71
N GLN A 419 -8.01 -16.76 -38.24
CA GLN A 419 -7.05 -17.74 -37.72
C GLN A 419 -6.70 -18.76 -38.81
N PRO A 420 -5.42 -18.87 -39.21
CA PRO A 420 -4.99 -19.97 -40.05
C PRO A 420 -4.87 -21.26 -39.21
N TRP A 421 -5.62 -22.30 -39.59
CA TRP A 421 -5.43 -23.64 -39.02
C TRP A 421 -4.32 -24.37 -39.79
N GLN A 422 -3.25 -24.76 -39.09
CA GLN A 422 -2.26 -25.71 -39.61
C GLN A 422 -2.70 -27.13 -39.22
N SER A 423 -2.97 -27.99 -40.19
CA SER A 423 -3.07 -29.44 -39.98
C SER A 423 -1.85 -30.11 -40.63
N ILE A 424 -1.08 -30.84 -39.84
CA ILE A 424 0.02 -31.68 -40.34
C ILE A 424 -0.57 -33.03 -40.75
N ILE A 425 -0.52 -33.35 -42.04
CA ILE A 425 -0.84 -34.67 -42.57
C ILE A 425 0.32 -35.08 -43.48
N HIS A 426 0.98 -36.20 -43.17
CA HIS A 426 2.12 -36.78 -43.90
C HIS A 426 3.36 -35.86 -44.05
N GLY A 427 3.74 -35.12 -43.00
CA GLY A 427 5.00 -34.37 -42.99
C GLY A 427 5.08 -33.17 -43.94
N LYS A 428 4.01 -32.87 -44.68
CA LYS A 428 3.88 -31.64 -45.49
C LYS A 428 2.90 -30.68 -44.81
N LYS A 429 3.32 -29.42 -44.65
CA LYS A 429 2.46 -28.34 -44.13
C LYS A 429 1.38 -28.03 -45.17
N TYR A 430 0.13 -28.33 -44.86
CA TYR A 430 -1.02 -27.92 -45.67
C TYR A 430 -1.86 -26.88 -44.94
N TRP A 431 -2.11 -25.74 -45.59
CA TRP A 431 -3.09 -24.73 -45.15
C TRP A 431 -4.49 -25.24 -45.46
N LYS A 432 -5.11 -25.99 -44.54
CA LYS A 432 -6.38 -26.67 -44.84
C LYS A 432 -7.65 -26.01 -44.34
N THR A 433 -7.61 -24.92 -43.55
CA THR A 433 -8.83 -24.13 -43.26
C THR A 433 -8.51 -22.73 -42.73
N ILE A 434 -9.21 -21.70 -43.22
CA ILE A 434 -9.25 -20.37 -42.57
C ILE A 434 -10.52 -20.30 -41.70
N ARG A 435 -10.34 -20.23 -40.38
CA ARG A 435 -11.44 -19.98 -39.44
C ARG A 435 -11.52 -18.47 -39.22
N LEU A 436 -12.44 -17.80 -39.93
CA LEU A 436 -12.87 -16.45 -39.55
C LEU A 436 -13.83 -16.55 -38.36
N ILE A 437 -13.49 -15.87 -37.26
CA ILE A 437 -14.38 -15.68 -36.10
C ILE A 437 -14.98 -14.27 -36.23
N PHE A 438 -16.30 -14.21 -36.21
CA PHE A 438 -17.06 -12.98 -36.30
C PHE A 438 -17.68 -12.67 -34.93
N THR A 439 -17.20 -11.63 -34.26
CA THR A 439 -17.70 -11.24 -32.94
C THR A 439 -18.32 -9.85 -33.00
N VAL A 440 -19.58 -9.73 -32.59
CA VAL A 440 -20.35 -8.48 -32.59
C VAL A 440 -20.61 -8.06 -31.15
N PHE A 441 -20.14 -6.87 -30.78
CA PHE A 441 -20.44 -6.26 -29.48
C PHE A 441 -21.57 -5.25 -29.62
N GLY A 442 -22.76 -5.61 -29.12
CA GLY A 442 -23.94 -4.73 -29.10
C GLY A 442 -24.11 -3.98 -27.77
N ARG A 443 -24.80 -2.82 -27.80
CA ARG A 443 -25.22 -2.12 -26.56
C ARG A 443 -26.09 -3.03 -25.69
N GLY A 444 -25.62 -3.34 -24.49
CA GLY A 444 -26.54 -3.50 -23.36
C GLY A 444 -27.14 -2.12 -23.09
N ARG A 445 -28.39 -1.87 -23.50
CA ARG A 445 -29.10 -0.68 -22.99
C ARG A 445 -29.19 -0.84 -21.47
N THR A 446 -28.46 0.03 -20.77
CA THR A 446 -28.62 0.30 -19.33
C THR A 446 -30.07 0.62 -19.05
#